data_AF-A0A2V7F781-F1
#
_entry.id   AF-A0A2V7F781-F1
#
_cell.length_a   1.000
_cell.length_b   1.000
_cell.length_c   1.000
_cell.angle_alpha   90.00
_cell.angle_beta   90.00
_cell.angle_gamma   90.00
#
_symmetry.space_group_name_H-M   'P 1'
#
loop_
_entity.id
_entity.type
_entity.pdbx_description
1 polymer ?
#
loop_
_entity_poly.entity_id
_entity_poly.type
_entity_poly.pdbx_seq_one_letter_code
_entity_poly.pdbx_strand_id
1 'polypeptide(L)'
;MGIIRIYTGPDGKSHFQDIEPQFKPLGDQSESAELIPGSGIVVRRFEAKRTNPWHHAPGRYAVFTLTGAVDIEIGDGTVRRLGPGDILIAEDRTGQGHVTREVGPEPRVSIFVPLDGAR
;
A
#
# COMPACT_ATOMS: atom_id res chain seq x y z
N MET A 1 -5.95 -12.69 -4.56
CA MET A 1 -4.85 -12.64 -3.57
C MET A 1 -5.39 -13.18 -2.26
N GLY A 2 -4.74 -14.18 -1.67
CA GLY A 2 -5.08 -14.66 -0.32
C GLY A 2 -4.19 -13.97 0.72
N ILE A 3 -4.75 -13.65 1.88
CA ILE A 3 -4.01 -13.20 3.06
C ILE A 3 -4.27 -14.24 4.13
N ILE A 4 -3.27 -15.04 4.44
CA ILE A 4 -3.43 -16.21 5.30
C ILE A 4 -2.65 -15.98 6.59
N ARG A 5 -3.35 -16.07 7.71
CA ARG A 5 -2.76 -16.10 9.05
C ARG A 5 -2.59 -17.55 9.50
N ILE A 6 -1.45 -17.85 10.10
CA ILE A 6 -1.23 -19.08 10.87
C ILE A 6 -1.13 -18.71 12.36
N TYR A 7 -1.80 -19.46 13.23
CA TYR A 7 -1.79 -19.20 14.68
C TYR A 7 -1.93 -20.49 15.49
N THR A 8 -1.56 -20.46 16.77
CA THR A 8 -1.74 -21.59 17.70
C THR A 8 -3.15 -21.56 18.29
N GLY A 9 -3.89 -22.64 18.10
CA GLY A 9 -5.24 -22.79 18.63
C GLY A 9 -5.27 -23.23 20.11
N PRO A 10 -6.45 -23.28 20.74
CA PRO A 10 -6.62 -23.76 22.11
C PRO A 10 -6.17 -25.23 22.32
N ASP A 11 -6.07 -26.01 21.24
CA ASP A 11 -5.59 -27.39 21.23
C ASP A 11 -4.05 -27.51 21.15
N GLY A 12 -3.34 -26.38 21.13
CA GLY A 12 -1.88 -26.33 21.03
C GLY A 12 -1.34 -26.62 19.62
N LYS A 13 -2.18 -26.67 18.58
CA LYS A 13 -1.78 -26.94 17.20
C LYS A 13 -1.84 -25.68 16.33
N SER A 14 -1.20 -25.72 15.17
CA SER A 14 -1.30 -24.65 14.17
C SER A 14 -2.62 -24.73 13.41
N HIS A 15 -3.26 -23.58 13.21
CA HIS A 15 -4.47 -23.42 12.41
C HIS A 15 -4.26 -22.33 11.37
N PHE A 16 -4.86 -22.49 10.20
CA PHE A 16 -4.95 -21.45 9.19
C PHE A 16 -6.23 -20.63 9.37
N GLN A 17 -6.14 -19.35 9.06
CA GLN A 17 -7.27 -18.45 8.94
C GLN A 17 -7.08 -17.58 7.71
N ASP A 18 -8.08 -17.56 6.83
CA ASP A 18 -8.16 -16.57 5.77
C ASP A 18 -8.56 -15.21 6.36
N ILE A 19 -7.80 -14.19 5.99
CA ILE A 19 -8.03 -12.80 6.37
C ILE A 19 -8.62 -12.06 5.17
N GLU A 20 -9.82 -11.54 5.35
CA GLU A 20 -10.44 -10.64 4.39
C GLU A 20 -10.33 -9.20 4.89
N PRO A 21 -9.50 -8.35 4.25
CA PRO A 21 -9.36 -6.97 4.66
C PRO A 21 -10.68 -6.22 4.52
N GLN A 22 -11.10 -5.55 5.58
CA GLN A 22 -12.28 -4.72 5.60
C GLN A 22 -11.96 -3.35 5.00
N PHE A 23 -11.96 -3.27 3.67
CA PHE A 23 -11.64 -2.05 2.95
C PHE A 23 -12.65 -0.93 3.24
N LYS A 24 -12.10 0.26 3.53
CA LYS A 24 -12.87 1.49 3.73
C LYS A 24 -12.44 2.50 2.67
N PRO A 25 -13.39 3.18 2.00
CA PRO A 25 -13.08 4.21 1.02
C PRO A 25 -12.41 5.41 1.70
N LEU A 26 -11.43 6.00 1.03
CA LEU A 26 -10.71 7.20 1.50
C LEU A 26 -11.15 8.49 0.80
N GLY A 27 -12.07 8.40 -0.17
CA GLY A 27 -12.58 9.56 -0.92
C GLY A 27 -11.66 10.07 -2.01
N ASP A 28 -10.53 9.39 -2.28
CA ASP A 28 -9.53 9.75 -3.28
C ASP A 28 -9.38 8.67 -4.36
N GLN A 29 -10.47 7.97 -4.69
CA GLN A 29 -10.47 6.80 -5.60
C GLN A 29 -9.55 5.67 -5.11
N SER A 30 -9.41 5.57 -3.80
CA SER A 30 -8.71 4.48 -3.13
C SER A 30 -9.46 4.02 -1.89
N GLU A 31 -9.14 2.81 -1.47
CA GLU A 31 -9.64 2.20 -0.25
C GLU A 31 -8.48 1.58 0.53
N SER A 32 -8.65 1.46 1.85
CA SER A 32 -7.63 0.89 2.73
C SER A 32 -8.22 0.03 3.83
N ALA A 33 -7.41 -0.90 4.32
CA ALA A 33 -7.69 -1.69 5.50
C ALA A 33 -6.40 -1.94 6.27
N GLU A 34 -6.48 -2.03 7.59
CA GLU A 34 -5.37 -2.54 8.41
C GLU A 34 -5.37 -4.07 8.34
N LEU A 35 -4.20 -4.66 8.07
CA LEU A 35 -4.08 -6.12 7.93
C LEU A 35 -4.12 -6.85 9.26
N ILE A 36 -3.48 -6.26 10.27
CA ILE A 36 -3.44 -6.76 11.64
C ILE A 36 -3.77 -5.57 12.54
N PRO A 37 -4.87 -5.61 13.32
CA PRO A 37 -5.25 -4.52 14.20
C PRO A 37 -4.09 -4.03 15.08
N GLY A 38 -3.79 -2.73 15.03
CA GLY A 38 -2.72 -2.10 15.80
C GLY A 38 -1.30 -2.28 15.24
N SER A 39 -1.11 -2.94 14.10
CA SER A 39 0.21 -3.10 13.48
C SER A 39 0.65 -1.86 12.69
N GLY A 40 -0.29 -1.02 12.27
CA GLY A 40 -0.06 0.04 11.30
C GLY A 40 0.22 -0.45 9.88
N ILE A 41 0.26 -1.77 9.64
CA ILE A 41 0.43 -2.33 8.30
C ILE A 41 -0.90 -2.25 7.58
N VAL A 42 -0.95 -1.45 6.51
CA VAL A 42 -2.17 -1.23 5.74
C VAL A 42 -2.06 -1.80 4.34
N VAL A 43 -3.11 -2.46 3.89
CA VAL A 43 -3.31 -2.76 2.46
C VAL A 43 -4.12 -1.62 1.86
N ARG A 44 -3.67 -1.12 0.70
CA ARG A 44 -4.39 -0.13 -0.08
C ARG A 44 -4.70 -0.68 -1.46
N ARG A 45 -5.88 -0.32 -1.97
CA ARG A 45 -6.28 -0.55 -3.35
C ARG A 45 -6.60 0.79 -4.01
N PHE A 46 -6.08 0.99 -5.21
CA PHE A 46 -6.25 2.20 -5.99
C PHE A 46 -6.96 1.87 -7.29
N GLU A 47 -7.93 2.69 -7.70
CA GLU A 47 -8.57 2.56 -9.01
C GLU A 47 -7.53 2.69 -10.14
N ALA A 48 -7.65 1.88 -11.19
CA ALA A 48 -6.66 1.77 -12.28
C ALA A 48 -6.35 3.08 -13.03
N LYS A 49 -7.22 4.10 -12.92
CA LYS A 49 -7.07 5.41 -13.57
C LYS A 49 -6.86 6.56 -12.58
N ARG A 50 -6.69 6.25 -11.30
CA ARG A 50 -6.47 7.26 -10.27
C ARG A 50 -5.18 8.02 -10.57
N THR A 51 -5.25 9.34 -10.45
CA THR A 51 -4.07 10.21 -10.41
C THR A 51 -4.11 10.99 -9.12
N ASN A 52 -2.96 11.08 -8.46
CA ASN A 52 -2.75 11.97 -7.33
C ASN A 52 -1.70 13.00 -7.75
N PRO A 53 -2.07 14.29 -7.89
CA PRO A 53 -1.13 15.39 -8.13
C PRO A 53 -0.05 15.48 -7.07
N TRP A 54 0.81 16.50 -7.12
CA TRP A 54 1.87 16.71 -6.12
C TRP A 54 1.36 16.57 -4.69
N HIS A 55 1.89 15.58 -3.97
CA HIS A 55 1.51 15.26 -2.61
C HIS A 55 2.70 14.65 -1.86
N HIS A 56 2.59 14.62 -0.54
CA HIS A 56 3.59 14.02 0.33
C HIS A 56 3.21 12.58 0.67
N ALA A 57 4.23 11.76 0.98
CA ALA A 57 3.98 10.49 1.64
C ALA A 57 3.26 10.74 2.98
N PRO A 58 2.15 10.02 3.30
CA PRO A 58 1.40 10.23 4.54
C PRO A 58 2.14 9.78 5.80
N GLY A 59 3.34 9.22 5.65
CA GLY A 59 4.22 8.69 6.68
C GLY A 59 5.49 8.11 6.02
N ARG A 60 6.40 7.56 6.82
CA ARG A 60 7.55 6.82 6.29
C ARG A 60 7.14 5.37 6.09
N TYR A 61 7.13 4.90 4.85
CA TYR A 61 6.63 3.57 4.51
C TYR A 61 7.57 2.82 3.57
N ALA A 62 7.69 1.50 3.79
CA ALA A 62 8.00 0.57 2.72
C ALA A 62 6.69 0.14 2.05
N VAL A 63 6.58 0.35 0.74
CA VAL A 63 5.38 0.07 -0.04
C VAL A 63 5.67 -1.04 -1.04
N PHE A 64 5.01 -2.17 -0.87
CA PHE A 64 5.15 -3.36 -1.70
C PHE A 64 4.00 -3.41 -2.68
N THR A 65 4.27 -3.32 -3.98
CA THR A 65 3.23 -3.43 -5.01
C THR A 65 2.97 -4.90 -5.32
N LEU A 66 1.72 -5.33 -5.19
CA LEU A 66 1.29 -6.72 -5.36
C LEU A 66 0.59 -6.96 -6.70
N THR A 67 -0.22 -5.99 -7.16
CA THR A 67 -0.92 -6.03 -8.45
C THR A 67 -0.98 -4.62 -9.03
N GLY A 68 -1.27 -4.49 -10.33
CA GLY A 68 -1.28 -3.20 -11.03
C GLY A 68 0.09 -2.52 -11.04
N ALA A 69 0.13 -1.26 -11.49
CA ALA A 69 1.36 -0.49 -11.56
C ALA A 69 1.09 1.01 -11.35
N VAL A 70 2.12 1.75 -10.93
CA VAL A 70 2.06 3.20 -10.72
C VAL A 70 3.28 3.87 -11.33
N ASP A 71 3.06 5.00 -12.00
CA ASP A 71 4.11 5.96 -12.34
C ASP A 71 4.29 6.95 -11.20
N ILE A 72 5.53 7.12 -10.78
CA ILE A 72 5.94 8.11 -9.78
C ILE A 72 6.81 9.15 -10.44
N GLU A 73 6.37 10.41 -10.41
CA GLU A 73 7.12 11.56 -10.92
C GLU A 73 7.69 12.38 -9.76
N ILE A 74 8.96 12.76 -9.88
CA ILE A 74 9.66 13.62 -8.92
C ILE A 74 9.99 14.99 -9.54
N GLY A 75 10.47 15.93 -8.72
CA GLY A 75 10.54 17.36 -9.06
C GLY A 75 11.34 17.75 -10.30
N ASP A 76 12.27 16.92 -10.77
CA ASP A 76 13.02 17.15 -12.01
C ASP A 76 12.31 16.59 -13.27
N GLY A 77 11.09 16.08 -13.11
CA GLY A 77 10.30 15.46 -14.17
C GLY A 77 10.65 13.99 -14.43
N THR A 78 11.61 13.41 -13.71
CA THR A 78 11.91 11.98 -13.82
C THR A 78 10.72 11.15 -13.38
N VAL A 79 10.37 10.15 -14.19
CA VAL A 79 9.29 9.19 -13.91
C VAL A 79 9.88 7.79 -13.75
N ARG A 80 9.47 7.09 -12.69
CA ARG A 80 9.71 5.65 -12.52
C ARG A 80 8.39 4.90 -12.43
N ARG A 81 8.28 3.80 -13.17
CA ARG A 81 7.15 2.87 -13.05
C ARG A 81 7.49 1.79 -12.03
N LEU A 82 6.57 1.54 -11.11
CA LEU A 82 6.62 0.42 -10.17
C LEU A 82 5.45 -0.53 -10.41
N GLY A 83 5.70 -1.83 -10.43
CA GLY A 83 4.73 -2.88 -10.63
C GLY A 83 4.85 -4.01 -9.61
N PRO A 84 4.22 -5.17 -9.87
CA PRO A 84 4.24 -6.31 -8.95
C PRO A 84 5.67 -6.77 -8.66
N GLY A 85 6.01 -6.88 -7.36
CA GLY A 85 7.35 -7.27 -6.90
C GLY A 85 8.29 -6.11 -6.60
N ASP A 86 7.95 -4.89 -7.03
CA ASP A 86 8.73 -3.70 -6.69
C ASP A 86 8.42 -3.18 -5.28
N ILE A 87 9.44 -2.61 -4.65
CA ILE A 87 9.36 -2.00 -3.32
C ILE A 87 9.75 -0.53 -3.43
N LEU A 88 8.88 0.35 -2.97
CA LEU A 88 9.15 1.78 -2.80
C LEU A 88 9.43 2.08 -1.33
N ILE A 89 10.49 2.85 -1.06
CA ILE A 89 10.66 3.53 0.23
C ILE A 89 10.20 4.97 0.05
N ALA A 90 9.09 5.34 0.69
CA ALA A 90 8.48 6.66 0.59
C ALA A 90 8.71 7.44 1.90
N GLU A 91 9.47 8.53 1.83
CA GLU A 91 9.90 9.33 2.99
C GLU A 91 9.79 10.84 2.76
N ASP A 92 9.29 11.27 1.60
CA ASP A 92 9.15 12.66 1.18
C ASP A 92 7.91 13.30 1.82
N ARG A 93 8.01 13.55 3.13
CA ARG A 93 6.91 14.10 3.95
C ARG A 93 6.85 15.63 3.97
N THR A 94 7.79 16.30 3.31
CA THR A 94 7.95 17.76 3.28
C THR A 94 8.50 18.19 1.93
N GLY A 95 8.39 19.47 1.59
CA GLY A 95 8.87 20.00 0.31
C GLY A 95 7.84 19.81 -0.80
N GLN A 96 8.28 19.49 -2.02
CA GLN A 96 7.40 19.36 -3.19
C GLN A 96 6.58 18.07 -3.20
N GLY A 97 7.17 16.97 -2.72
CA GLY A 97 6.57 15.64 -2.78
C GLY A 97 6.74 14.97 -4.15
N HIS A 98 5.77 14.12 -4.52
CA HIS A 98 5.73 13.39 -5.78
C HIS A 98 4.33 13.37 -6.40
N VAL A 99 4.23 13.00 -7.67
CA VAL A 99 2.95 12.67 -8.34
C VAL A 99 2.86 11.16 -8.47
N THR A 100 1.67 10.59 -8.30
CA THR A 100 1.39 9.19 -8.65
C THR A 100 0.31 9.09 -9.70
N ARG A 101 0.51 8.25 -10.73
CA ARG A 101 -0.51 7.91 -11.72
C ARG A 101 -0.62 6.40 -11.83
N GLU A 102 -1.78 5.84 -11.53
CA GLU A 102 -2.02 4.41 -11.72
C GLU A 102 -2.00 4.09 -13.23
N VAL A 103 -1.41 2.94 -13.58
CA VAL A 103 -1.15 2.54 -14.96
C VAL A 103 -1.70 1.15 -15.25
N GLY A 104 -2.33 1.02 -16.41
CA GLY A 104 -2.86 -0.26 -16.91
C GLY A 104 -4.34 -0.44 -16.56
N PRO A 105 -4.91 -1.60 -16.90
CA PRO A 105 -6.33 -1.86 -16.70
C PRO A 105 -6.66 -2.36 -15.28
N GLU A 106 -5.66 -2.81 -14.53
CA GLU A 106 -5.85 -3.45 -13.23
C GLU A 106 -5.74 -2.45 -12.07
N PRO A 107 -6.62 -2.53 -11.06
CA PRO A 107 -6.44 -1.80 -9.81
C PRO A 107 -5.10 -2.16 -9.16
N ARG A 108 -4.38 -1.14 -8.70
CA ARG A 108 -3.14 -1.37 -7.96
C ARG A 108 -3.45 -1.75 -6.53
N VAL A 109 -2.89 -2.88 -6.07
CA VAL A 109 -2.93 -3.29 -4.67
C VAL A 109 -1.52 -3.23 -4.12
N SER A 110 -1.36 -2.62 -2.94
CA SER A 110 -0.07 -2.52 -2.28
C SER A 110 -0.17 -2.59 -0.76
N ILE A 111 0.92 -3.03 -0.12
CA ILE A 111 1.08 -3.10 1.33
C ILE A 111 2.00 -1.97 1.76
N PHE A 112 1.56 -1.17 2.72
CA PHE A 112 2.33 -0.11 3.35
C PHE A 112 2.74 -0.60 4.73
N VAL A 113 4.05 -0.73 4.94
CA VAL A 113 4.64 -1.11 6.22
C VAL A 113 5.28 0.14 6.83
N PRO A 114 4.81 0.63 7.99
CA PRO A 114 5.41 1.78 8.66
C PRO A 114 6.89 1.53 8.96
N LEU A 115 7.73 2.53 8.72
CA LEU A 115 9.16 2.50 9.04
C LEU A 115 9.49 3.25 10.34
N ASP A 116 8.65 4.20 10.72
CA ASP A 116 8.65 4.76 12.06
C ASP A 116 7.90 3.77 12.96
N GLY A 117 8.57 3.23 13.98
CA GLY A 117 8.03 2.14 14.81
C GLY A 117 6.61 2.42 15.31
N ALA A 118 5.80 1.37 15.44
CA ALA A 118 4.47 1.46 16.05
C ALA A 118 4.61 2.09 17.44
N ARG A 119 3.98 3.26 17.63
CA ARG A 119 3.81 3.83 18.97
C ARG A 119 2.72 3.09 19.72
#